data_AF-A0A1B9GYL8-F1
#
_entry.id   AF-A0A1B9GYL8-F1
#
_cell.length_a   1.000
_cell.length_b   1.000
_cell.length_c   1.000
_cell.angle_alpha   90.00
_cell.angle_beta   90.00
_cell.angle_gamma   90.00
#
_symmetry.space_group_name_H-M   'P 1'
#
loop_
_entity.id
_entity.type
_entity.pdbx_description
1 polymer ?
#
loop_
_entity_poly.entity_id
_entity_poly.type
_entity_poly.pdbx_seq_one_letter_code
_entity_poly.pdbx_strand_id
1 'polypeptide(L)'
;MNTRTIFLPKSSTFHSVRLGLKAVLISSLLIFGHVLLTTTAHAPTSLQLTPALPSALSTLSALIFLTLLWLTFTLIEHTDISFRSTSEREIEGEKGMVFSRTWFEGVCGVVVLVFWSVYWKEAELIMEVYSQHLAGEFVYFLTLISQLALNLHLISSIFVYAVRNGFSSVGNYDFWMGKMGWWVGSVELGLVVVEGAGAGSEIDLEKGQHIA
;
A
#
# COMPACT_ATOMS: atom_id res chain seq x y z
N MET A 1 -42.96 -7.12 -2.92
CA MET A 1 -42.03 -6.33 -3.74
C MET A 1 -40.63 -6.57 -3.19
N ASN A 2 -39.75 -7.21 -3.96
CA ASN A 2 -38.35 -7.41 -3.58
C ASN A 2 -37.48 -6.58 -4.54
N THR A 3 -37.01 -5.44 -4.07
CA THR A 3 -36.07 -4.60 -4.79
C THR A 3 -34.68 -5.16 -4.56
N ARG A 4 -33.94 -5.50 -5.62
CA ARG A 4 -32.58 -6.03 -5.53
C ARG A 4 -31.63 -5.05 -6.22
N THR A 5 -30.91 -4.27 -5.43
CA THR A 5 -29.87 -3.37 -5.92
C THR A 5 -28.63 -4.20 -6.26
N ILE A 6 -28.16 -4.13 -7.50
CA ILE A 6 -26.96 -4.85 -7.95
C ILE A 6 -25.80 -3.86 -7.92
N PHE A 7 -24.89 -4.03 -6.96
CA PHE A 7 -23.63 -3.31 -6.90
C PHE A 7 -22.60 -4.06 -7.75
N LEU A 8 -22.09 -3.41 -8.81
CA LEU A 8 -20.95 -3.96 -9.56
C LEU A 8 -19.67 -3.81 -8.74
N PRO A 9 -18.81 -4.84 -8.68
CA PRO A 9 -17.54 -4.75 -7.95
C PRO A 9 -16.64 -3.71 -8.61
N LYS A 10 -16.13 -2.77 -7.80
CA LYS A 10 -15.08 -1.82 -8.22
C LYS A 10 -13.81 -2.62 -8.55
N SER A 11 -13.48 -2.78 -9.84
CA SER A 11 -12.23 -3.43 -10.22
C SER A 11 -11.05 -2.47 -10.05
N SER A 12 -10.28 -2.67 -8.98
CA SER A 12 -9.06 -1.90 -8.71
C SER A 12 -7.92 -2.41 -9.60
N THR A 13 -7.69 -1.73 -10.72
CA THR A 13 -6.60 -2.06 -11.66
C THR A 13 -5.19 -1.85 -11.07
N PHE A 14 -5.07 -1.09 -9.98
CA PHE A 14 -3.79 -0.70 -9.38
C PHE A 14 -3.38 -1.54 -8.16
N HIS A 15 -4.23 -2.47 -7.70
CA HIS A 15 -4.03 -3.14 -6.41
C HIS A 15 -2.85 -4.12 -6.40
N SER A 16 -2.74 -4.97 -7.43
CA SER A 16 -1.75 -6.06 -7.46
C SER A 16 -0.31 -5.55 -7.55
N VAL A 17 -0.05 -4.56 -8.39
CA VAL A 17 1.28 -3.93 -8.52
C VAL A 17 1.71 -3.32 -7.19
N ARG A 18 0.78 -2.62 -6.53
CA ARG A 18 1.04 -1.99 -5.24
C ARG A 18 1.32 -2.99 -4.12
N LEU A 19 0.58 -4.09 -4.09
CA LEU A 19 0.83 -5.18 -3.14
C LEU A 19 2.23 -5.77 -3.37
N GLY A 20 2.61 -5.98 -4.63
CA GLY A 20 3.95 -6.42 -5.01
C GLY A 20 5.04 -5.47 -4.52
N LEU A 21 4.88 -4.16 -4.74
CA LEU A 21 5.84 -3.16 -4.26
C LEU A 21 5.97 -3.14 -2.72
N LYS A 22 4.85 -3.28 -1.99
CA LYS A 22 4.87 -3.41 -0.53
C LYS A 22 5.57 -4.69 -0.08
N ALA A 23 5.34 -5.81 -0.77
CA ALA A 23 5.99 -7.07 -0.46
C ALA A 23 7.51 -6.98 -0.66
N VAL A 24 7.97 -6.39 -1.76
CA VAL A 24 9.40 -6.16 -2.02
C VAL A 24 10.02 -5.28 -0.93
N LEU A 25 9.34 -4.21 -0.52
CA LEU A 25 9.80 -3.33 0.55
C LEU A 25 9.88 -4.07 1.89
N ILE A 26 8.88 -4.89 2.25
CA ILE A 26 8.93 -5.70 3.47
C ILE A 26 10.11 -6.67 3.42
N SER A 27 10.31 -7.37 2.30
CA SER A 27 11.43 -8.29 2.12
C SER A 27 12.77 -7.57 2.24
N SER A 28 12.94 -6.40 1.63
CA SER A 28 14.18 -5.63 1.71
C SER A 28 14.46 -5.16 3.15
N LEU A 29 13.45 -4.69 3.86
CA LEU A 29 13.55 -4.29 5.27
C LEU A 29 13.92 -5.46 6.19
N LEU A 30 13.33 -6.65 5.98
CA LEU A 30 13.64 -7.83 6.76
C LEU A 30 15.06 -8.33 6.51
N ILE A 31 15.49 -8.35 5.24
CA ILE A 31 16.87 -8.69 4.88
C ILE A 31 17.82 -7.68 5.52
N PHE A 32 17.54 -6.38 5.40
CA PHE A 32 18.37 -5.33 6.00
C PHE A 32 18.45 -5.46 7.53
N GLY A 33 17.32 -5.70 8.20
CA GLY A 33 17.30 -5.94 9.65
C GLY A 33 18.07 -7.19 10.06
N HIS A 34 17.95 -8.29 9.31
CA HIS A 34 18.72 -9.51 9.56
C HIS A 34 20.22 -9.27 9.39
N VAL A 35 20.62 -8.50 8.38
CA VAL A 35 21.99 -8.08 8.15
C VAL A 35 22.52 -7.27 9.33
N LEU A 36 21.76 -6.28 9.81
CA LEU A 36 22.15 -5.51 10.99
C LEU A 36 22.34 -6.40 12.24
N LEU A 37 21.45 -7.37 12.46
CA LEU A 37 21.53 -8.28 13.62
C LEU A 37 22.71 -9.24 13.54
N THR A 38 22.94 -9.84 12.38
CA THR A 38 24.03 -10.80 12.17
C THR A 38 25.39 -10.11 12.20
N THR A 39 25.51 -8.94 11.58
CA THR A 39 26.75 -8.16 11.59
C THR A 39 27.10 -7.65 12.98
N THR A 40 26.12 -7.21 13.77
CA THR A 40 26.36 -6.83 15.17
C THR A 40 26.73 -8.00 16.07
N ALA A 41 26.14 -9.19 15.85
CA ALA A 41 26.45 -10.39 16.62
C ALA A 41 27.86 -10.95 16.34
N HIS A 42 28.36 -10.79 15.11
CA HIS A 42 29.68 -11.26 14.67
C HIS A 42 30.77 -10.17 14.69
N ALA A 43 30.43 -8.94 15.10
CA ALA A 43 31.35 -7.82 15.10
C ALA A 43 32.54 -8.07 16.06
N PRO A 44 33.80 -7.96 15.61
CA PRO A 44 34.93 -7.94 16.51
C PRO A 44 34.81 -6.76 17.49
N THR A 45 35.20 -6.98 18.75
CA THR A 45 35.09 -6.01 19.86
C THR A 45 35.74 -4.66 19.56
N SER A 46 36.69 -4.58 18.62
CA SER A 46 37.29 -3.33 18.15
C SER A 46 36.32 -2.39 17.43
N LEU A 47 35.29 -2.89 16.75
CA LEU A 47 34.29 -2.08 16.05
C LEU A 47 33.25 -1.48 17.01
N GLN A 48 33.00 -2.13 18.15
CA GLN A 48 32.15 -1.63 19.22
C GLN A 48 32.71 -0.38 19.93
N LEU A 49 34.01 -0.09 19.75
CA LEU A 49 34.65 1.14 20.25
C LEU A 49 34.35 2.39 19.41
N THR A 50 33.62 2.26 18.29
CA THR A 50 33.21 3.41 17.47
C THR A 50 32.01 4.08 18.13
N PRO A 51 32.15 5.28 18.74
CA PRO A 51 31.11 5.87 19.60
C PRO A 51 29.81 6.22 18.84
N ALA A 52 29.87 6.41 17.52
CA ALA A 52 28.71 6.71 16.68
C ALA A 52 27.90 5.47 16.25
N LEU A 53 28.49 4.27 16.31
CA LEU A 53 27.91 3.05 15.76
C LEU A 53 26.65 2.58 16.52
N PRO A 54 26.60 2.59 17.87
CA PRO A 54 25.38 2.22 18.60
C PRO A 54 24.20 3.15 18.30
N SER A 55 24.46 4.44 18.12
CA SER A 55 23.43 5.43 17.79
C SER A 55 22.87 5.22 16.38
N ALA A 56 23.75 4.96 15.40
CA ALA A 56 23.35 4.66 14.03
C ALA A 56 22.49 3.39 13.95
N LEU A 57 22.90 2.32 14.65
CA LEU A 57 22.15 1.06 14.75
C LEU A 57 20.77 1.27 15.38
N SER A 58 20.69 2.03 16.48
CA SER A 58 19.42 2.36 17.13
C SER A 58 18.50 3.15 16.19
N THR A 59 19.05 4.09 15.42
CA THR A 59 18.27 4.94 14.51
C THR A 59 17.72 4.14 13.34
N LEU A 60 18.54 3.31 12.69
CA LEU A 60 18.10 2.49 11.56
C LEU A 60 17.15 1.37 11.99
N SER A 61 17.37 0.74 13.14
CA SER A 61 16.42 -0.25 13.67
C SER A 61 15.06 0.36 14.00
N ALA A 62 15.03 1.56 14.58
CA ALA A 62 13.79 2.30 14.79
C ALA A 62 13.11 2.64 13.45
N LEU A 63 13.87 3.04 12.44
CA LEU A 63 13.34 3.35 11.11
C LEU A 63 12.75 2.12 10.41
N ILE A 64 13.42 0.98 10.48
CA ILE A 64 12.91 -0.31 9.97
C ILE A 64 11.62 -0.68 10.70
N PHE A 65 11.61 -0.59 12.04
CA PHE A 65 10.45 -0.90 12.85
C PHE A 65 9.25 -0.02 12.50
N LEU A 66 9.42 1.30 12.43
CA LEU A 66 8.35 2.24 12.06
C LEU A 66 7.84 1.99 10.64
N THR A 67 8.73 1.70 9.69
CA THR A 67 8.35 1.41 8.31
C THR A 67 7.54 0.11 8.23
N LEU A 68 7.99 -0.96 8.91
CA LEU A 68 7.26 -2.22 8.99
C LEU A 68 5.90 -2.05 9.67
N LEU A 69 5.84 -1.31 10.78
CA LEU A 69 4.60 -1.05 11.51
C LEU A 69 3.54 -0.38 10.61
N TRP A 70 3.95 0.67 9.88
CA TRP A 70 3.10 1.34 8.91
C TRP A 70 2.62 0.38 7.81
N LEU A 71 3.52 -0.40 7.21
CA LEU A 71 3.17 -1.36 6.16
C LEU A 71 2.21 -2.45 6.67
N THR A 72 2.44 -2.97 7.87
CA THR A 72 1.59 -3.99 8.50
C THR A 72 0.17 -3.47 8.74
N PHE A 73 -0.01 -2.30 9.34
CA PHE A 73 -1.34 -1.75 9.56
C PHE A 73 -2.08 -1.49 8.25
N THR A 74 -1.36 -0.97 7.25
CA THR A 74 -1.94 -0.75 5.93
C THR A 74 -2.34 -2.08 5.27
N LEU A 75 -1.55 -3.14 5.40
CA LEU A 75 -1.89 -4.47 4.89
C LEU A 75 -3.09 -5.09 5.61
N ILE A 76 -3.16 -4.98 6.95
CA ILE A 76 -4.28 -5.50 7.74
C ILE A 76 -5.59 -4.86 7.27
N GLU A 77 -5.62 -3.53 7.17
CA GLU A 77 -6.79 -2.82 6.67
C GLU A 77 -7.13 -3.18 5.22
N HIS A 78 -6.13 -3.42 4.35
CA HIS A 78 -6.40 -3.93 3.01
C HIS A 78 -7.06 -5.32 3.02
N THR A 79 -6.67 -6.21 3.94
CA THR A 79 -7.20 -7.59 4.03
C THR A 79 -8.58 -7.70 4.66
N ASP A 80 -8.88 -6.94 5.74
CA ASP A 80 -10.18 -7.02 6.44
C ASP A 80 -11.36 -6.65 5.51
N ILE A 81 -11.14 -5.71 4.60
CA ILE A 81 -12.16 -5.24 3.66
C ILE A 81 -12.43 -6.26 2.55
N SER A 82 -11.39 -6.98 2.10
CA SER A 82 -11.55 -7.99 1.05
C SER A 82 -12.40 -9.18 1.51
N PHE A 83 -12.49 -9.41 2.82
CA PHE A 83 -13.32 -10.45 3.43
C PHE A 83 -14.77 -10.01 3.69
N ARG A 84 -15.06 -8.70 3.72
CA ARG A 84 -16.35 -8.11 4.14
C ARG A 84 -17.20 -7.56 2.99
N SER A 85 -17.08 -8.10 1.77
CA SER A 85 -17.71 -7.62 0.52
C SER A 85 -19.25 -7.71 0.44
N THR A 86 -19.97 -7.63 1.56
CA THR A 86 -21.43 -7.49 1.58
C THR A 86 -21.79 -6.01 1.75
N SER A 87 -22.48 -5.44 0.75
CA SER A 87 -22.65 -3.98 0.51
C SER A 87 -22.93 -3.07 1.72
N GLU A 88 -23.64 -3.52 2.75
CA GLU A 88 -23.94 -2.71 3.93
C GLU A 88 -22.74 -2.56 4.88
N ARG A 89 -21.85 -3.55 4.95
CA ARG A 89 -20.67 -3.54 5.84
C ARG A 89 -19.42 -2.93 5.21
N GLU A 90 -19.43 -2.68 3.91
CA GLU A 90 -18.34 -1.98 3.21
C GLU A 90 -18.30 -0.50 3.64
N ILE A 91 -19.48 0.12 3.76
CA ILE A 91 -19.65 1.50 4.24
C ILE A 91 -19.25 1.64 5.73
N GLU A 92 -19.53 0.63 6.55
CA GLU A 92 -19.07 0.61 7.96
C GLU A 92 -17.57 0.32 8.08
N GLY A 93 -17.02 -0.55 7.23
CA GLY A 93 -15.59 -0.84 7.16
C GLY A 93 -14.77 0.39 6.79
N GLU A 94 -15.22 1.19 5.82
CA GLU A 94 -14.56 2.43 5.41
C GLU A 94 -14.52 3.50 6.53
N LYS A 95 -15.53 3.53 7.41
CA LYS A 95 -15.55 4.46 8.56
C LYS A 95 -14.47 4.16 9.59
N GLY A 96 -14.07 2.89 9.75
CA GLY A 96 -13.06 2.45 10.71
C GLY A 96 -11.61 2.53 10.21
N MET A 97 -11.40 2.73 8.90
CA MET A 97 -10.06 2.77 8.31
C MET A 97 -9.35 4.08 8.58
N VAL A 98 -8.06 4.02 8.92
CA VAL A 98 -7.20 5.19 9.09
C VAL A 98 -5.95 5.07 8.21
N PHE A 99 -5.29 3.90 8.20
CA PHE A 99 -3.96 3.74 7.61
C PHE A 99 -3.95 3.62 6.08
N SER A 100 -5.03 3.12 5.49
CA SER A 100 -5.20 2.92 4.04
C SER A 100 -5.92 4.07 3.35
N ARG A 101 -6.22 5.14 4.10
CA ARG A 101 -6.72 6.38 3.52
C ARG A 101 -5.66 6.98 2.61
N THR A 102 -6.11 7.53 1.49
CA THR A 102 -5.22 8.08 0.46
C THR A 102 -4.28 9.14 1.00
N TRP A 103 -4.78 10.08 1.79
CA TRP A 103 -3.93 11.13 2.38
C TRP A 103 -2.93 10.56 3.38
N PHE A 104 -3.37 9.63 4.24
CA PHE A 104 -2.54 9.09 5.31
C PHE A 104 -1.38 8.28 4.71
N GLU A 105 -1.70 7.40 3.76
CA GLU A 105 -0.70 6.59 3.10
C GLU A 105 0.27 7.42 2.25
N GLY A 106 -0.21 8.51 1.65
CA GLY A 106 0.64 9.48 0.94
C GLY A 106 1.59 10.21 1.89
N VAL A 107 1.08 10.76 3.00
CA VAL A 107 1.89 11.47 4.00
C VAL A 107 2.93 10.54 4.63
N CYS A 108 2.51 9.37 5.11
CA CYS A 108 3.43 8.39 5.68
C CYS A 108 4.47 7.91 4.65
N GLY A 109 4.05 7.68 3.40
CA GLY A 109 4.95 7.29 2.31
C GLY A 109 6.06 8.31 2.06
N VAL A 110 5.73 9.60 2.06
CA VAL A 110 6.71 10.69 1.91
C VAL A 110 7.58 10.82 3.16
N VAL A 111 7.00 10.80 4.36
CA VAL A 111 7.73 10.92 5.62
C VAL A 111 8.78 9.81 5.77
N VAL A 112 8.40 8.57 5.50
CA VAL A 112 9.32 7.43 5.52
C VAL A 112 10.44 7.62 4.49
N LEU A 113 10.12 8.04 3.26
CA LEU A 113 11.13 8.28 2.22
C LEU A 113 12.15 9.36 2.64
N VAL A 114 11.68 10.45 3.25
CA VAL A 114 12.53 11.52 3.76
C VAL A 114 13.44 10.99 4.86
N PHE A 115 12.92 10.24 5.83
CA PHE A 115 13.75 9.68 6.90
C PHE A 115 14.81 8.73 6.38
N TRP A 116 14.48 7.83 5.46
CA TRP A 116 15.49 6.98 4.81
C TRP A 116 16.55 7.82 4.11
N SER A 117 16.16 8.87 3.40
CA SER A 117 17.11 9.74 2.69
C SER A 117 18.01 10.56 3.63
N VAL A 118 17.46 11.08 4.73
CA VAL A 118 18.19 11.89 5.72
C VAL A 118 19.20 11.02 6.48
N TYR A 119 18.79 9.82 6.88
CA TYR A 119 19.64 8.89 7.64
C TYR A 119 20.57 8.03 6.77
N TRP A 120 20.85 8.48 5.54
CA TRP A 120 21.79 7.81 4.64
C TRP A 120 23.18 7.68 5.26
N LYS A 121 23.65 8.70 5.98
CA LYS A 121 25.01 8.73 6.54
C LYS A 121 25.19 7.72 7.66
N GLU A 122 24.16 7.48 8.45
CA GLU A 122 24.10 6.47 9.49
C GLU A 122 24.11 5.07 8.86
N ALA A 123 23.42 4.89 7.72
CA ALA A 123 23.49 3.66 6.95
C ALA A 123 24.89 3.45 6.35
N GLU A 124 25.49 4.48 5.75
CA GLU A 124 26.84 4.45 5.18
C GLU A 124 27.89 4.04 6.21
N LEU A 125 27.83 4.61 7.41
CA LEU A 125 28.73 4.26 8.51
C LEU A 125 28.63 2.77 8.87
N ILE A 126 27.41 2.23 8.97
CA ILE A 126 27.20 0.81 9.28
C ILE A 126 27.68 -0.05 8.10
N MET A 127 27.39 0.34 6.86
CA MET A 127 27.82 -0.40 5.67
C MET A 127 29.35 -0.42 5.52
N GLU A 128 30.04 0.67 5.84
CA GLU A 128 31.50 0.77 5.80
C GLU A 128 32.15 -0.13 6.86
N VAL A 129 31.65 -0.03 8.10
CA VAL A 129 32.07 -0.83 9.27
C VAL A 129 31.89 -2.33 9.02
N TYR A 130 30.86 -2.73 8.26
CA TYR A 130 30.51 -4.13 8.02
C TYR A 130 30.69 -4.58 6.56
N SER A 131 31.42 -3.81 5.75
CA SER A 131 31.60 -4.00 4.30
C SER A 131 32.15 -5.37 3.90
N GLN A 132 32.96 -5.99 4.77
CA GLN A 132 33.56 -7.30 4.50
C GLN A 132 32.57 -8.47 4.53
N HIS A 133 31.36 -8.29 5.07
CA HIS A 133 30.39 -9.37 5.22
C HIS A 133 29.19 -9.27 4.28
N LEU A 134 28.96 -8.16 3.56
CA LEU A 134 27.66 -8.03 2.89
C LEU A 134 27.51 -7.00 1.77
N ALA A 135 26.63 -7.35 0.83
CA ALA A 135 25.96 -6.44 -0.11
C ALA A 135 24.93 -5.52 0.61
N GLY A 136 25.30 -4.93 1.74
CA GLY A 136 24.42 -4.06 2.54
C GLY A 136 23.94 -2.84 1.77
N GLU A 137 24.83 -2.29 0.93
CA GLU A 137 24.51 -1.20 -0.01
C GLU A 137 23.36 -1.57 -0.94
N PHE A 138 23.41 -2.77 -1.52
CA PHE A 138 22.36 -3.24 -2.43
C PHE A 138 21.00 -3.30 -1.75
N VAL A 139 20.93 -3.81 -0.53
CA VAL A 139 19.66 -3.96 0.21
C VAL A 139 19.11 -2.60 0.63
N TYR A 140 19.99 -1.69 1.04
CA TYR A 140 19.61 -0.32 1.37
C TYR A 140 19.07 0.42 0.13
N PHE A 141 19.78 0.36 -1.01
CA PHE A 141 19.31 0.94 -2.26
C PHE A 141 17.99 0.33 -2.73
N LEU A 142 17.82 -0.98 -2.59
CA LEU A 142 16.56 -1.65 -2.91
C LEU A 142 15.42 -1.10 -2.05
N THR A 143 15.66 -0.85 -0.76
CA THR A 143 14.66 -0.24 0.15
C THR A 143 14.27 1.17 -0.31
N LEU A 144 15.24 2.02 -0.66
CA LEU A 144 14.98 3.35 -1.20
C LEU A 144 14.21 3.30 -2.53
N ILE A 145 14.64 2.44 -3.45
CA ILE A 145 13.99 2.30 -4.77
C ILE A 145 12.56 1.80 -4.60
N SER A 146 12.31 0.82 -3.73
CA SER A 146 10.95 0.33 -3.44
C SER A 146 10.08 1.42 -2.82
N GLN A 147 10.62 2.22 -1.90
CA GLN A 147 9.90 3.35 -1.30
C GLN A 147 9.58 4.43 -2.34
N LEU A 148 10.54 4.76 -3.21
CA LEU A 148 10.34 5.70 -4.31
C LEU A 148 9.29 5.19 -5.30
N ALA A 149 9.37 3.91 -5.68
CA ALA A 149 8.41 3.26 -6.57
C ALA A 149 7.00 3.26 -5.99
N LEU A 150 6.82 3.05 -4.68
CA LEU A 150 5.53 3.15 -4.01
C LEU A 150 4.94 4.56 -4.10
N ASN A 151 5.75 5.59 -3.86
CA ASN A 151 5.32 6.98 -3.96
C ASN A 151 5.02 7.40 -5.41
N LEU A 152 5.86 7.00 -6.37
CA LEU A 152 5.62 7.24 -7.80
C LEU A 152 4.36 6.53 -8.29
N HIS A 153 4.13 5.30 -7.84
CA HIS A 153 2.90 4.57 -8.16
C HIS A 153 1.67 5.26 -7.57
N LEU A 154 1.75 5.80 -6.34
CA LEU A 154 0.70 6.60 -5.73
C LEU A 154 0.38 7.83 -6.60
N ILE A 155 1.38 8.65 -6.91
CA ILE A 155 1.24 9.87 -7.72
C ILE A 155 0.68 9.54 -9.10
N SER A 156 1.20 8.48 -9.75
CA SER A 156 0.74 8.04 -11.06
C SER A 156 -0.72 7.58 -11.03
N SER A 157 -1.11 6.88 -9.97
CA SER A 157 -2.51 6.44 -9.78
C SER A 157 -3.45 7.63 -9.60
N ILE A 158 -3.05 8.63 -8.80
CA ILE A 158 -3.81 9.88 -8.61
C ILE A 158 -3.91 10.64 -9.93
N PHE A 159 -2.81 10.73 -10.68
CA PHE A 159 -2.78 11.42 -11.97
C PHE A 159 -3.70 10.75 -13.00
N VAL A 160 -3.64 9.42 -13.14
CA VAL A 160 -4.54 8.68 -14.04
C VAL A 160 -6.00 8.85 -13.62
N TYR A 161 -6.29 8.86 -12.32
CA TYR A 161 -7.62 9.15 -11.79
C TYR A 161 -8.11 10.56 -12.16
N ALA A 162 -7.25 11.56 -11.98
CA ALA A 162 -7.55 12.96 -12.29
C ALA A 162 -7.80 13.19 -13.79
N VAL A 163 -7.04 12.52 -14.66
CA VAL A 163 -7.24 12.59 -16.12
C VAL A 163 -8.57 11.95 -16.52
N ARG A 164 -9.00 10.87 -15.86
CA ARG A 164 -10.24 10.15 -16.19
C ARG A 164 -11.50 10.83 -15.65
N ASN A 165 -11.45 11.38 -14.44
CA ASN A 165 -12.63 11.93 -13.75
C ASN A 165 -12.62 13.46 -13.64
N GLY A 166 -11.58 14.12 -14.18
CA GLY A 166 -11.36 15.56 -14.11
C GLY A 166 -10.52 15.98 -12.89
N PHE A 167 -9.65 16.98 -13.05
CA PHE A 167 -8.76 17.45 -11.97
C PHE A 167 -9.51 17.99 -10.74
N SER A 168 -10.74 18.49 -10.91
CA SER A 168 -11.58 18.94 -9.80
C SER A 168 -11.96 17.80 -8.84
N SER A 169 -12.01 16.54 -9.32
CA SER A 169 -12.33 15.37 -8.49
C SER A 169 -11.30 15.10 -7.39
N VAL A 170 -10.02 15.43 -7.62
CA VAL A 170 -8.94 15.33 -6.62
C VAL A 170 -9.11 16.35 -5.49
N GLY A 171 -9.83 17.45 -5.74
CA GLY A 171 -10.16 18.43 -4.71
C GLY A 171 -11.25 17.97 -3.73
N ASN A 172 -11.93 16.86 -4.00
CA ASN A 172 -12.99 16.36 -3.13
C ASN A 172 -12.41 15.71 -1.86
N TYR A 173 -12.99 16.02 -0.71
CA TYR A 173 -12.67 15.40 0.57
C TYR A 173 -12.84 13.88 0.54
N ASP A 174 -13.89 13.39 -0.14
CA ASP A 174 -14.19 11.95 -0.24
C ASP A 174 -13.07 11.17 -0.96
N PHE A 175 -12.36 11.81 -1.87
CA PHE A 175 -11.23 11.20 -2.56
C PHE A 175 -10.07 10.91 -1.60
N TRP A 176 -9.70 11.90 -0.78
CA TRP A 176 -8.58 11.79 0.16
C TRP A 176 -8.87 10.88 1.34
N MET A 177 -10.12 10.91 1.80
CA MET A 177 -10.64 10.06 2.87
C MET A 177 -10.95 8.64 2.39
N GLY A 178 -11.20 8.49 1.09
CA GLY A 178 -11.38 7.21 0.44
C GLY A 178 -10.13 6.35 0.48
N LYS A 179 -10.36 5.05 0.36
CA LYS A 179 -9.32 4.02 0.27
C LYS A 179 -8.48 4.23 -0.98
N MET A 180 -7.16 4.21 -0.79
CA MET A 180 -6.22 4.40 -1.88
C MET A 180 -6.36 3.31 -2.96
N GLY A 181 -6.52 3.74 -4.21
CA GLY A 181 -6.70 2.85 -5.38
C GLY A 181 -8.13 2.31 -5.55
N TRP A 182 -9.10 2.81 -4.78
CA TRP A 182 -10.52 2.39 -4.80
C TRP A 182 -11.47 3.57 -5.12
N TRP A 183 -10.93 4.64 -5.69
CA TRP A 183 -11.63 5.91 -5.93
C TRP A 183 -12.70 5.87 -7.03
N VAL A 184 -12.94 4.73 -7.67
CA VAL A 184 -14.02 4.59 -8.66
C VAL A 184 -15.34 4.87 -7.94
N GLY A 185 -16.13 5.81 -8.45
CA GLY A 185 -17.45 6.11 -7.91
C GLY A 185 -18.33 4.87 -7.90
N SER A 186 -19.15 4.72 -6.87
CA SER A 186 -20.24 3.74 -6.88
C SER A 186 -21.13 4.09 -8.07
N VAL A 187 -21.07 3.30 -9.16
CA VAL A 187 -22.09 3.40 -10.19
C VAL A 187 -23.33 2.77 -9.59
N GLU A 188 -24.22 3.57 -9.03
CA GLU A 188 -25.60 3.15 -8.80
C GLU A 188 -26.18 2.84 -10.17
N LEU A 189 -26.21 1.56 -10.55
CA LEU A 189 -27.03 1.11 -11.64
C LEU A 189 -28.48 1.36 -11.24
N GLY A 190 -29.13 2.25 -11.98
CA GLY A 190 -30.50 2.67 -11.77
C GLY A 190 -31.43 1.48 -11.49
N LEU A 191 -32.30 1.70 -10.52
CA LEU A 191 -33.34 0.82 -10.02
C LEU A 191 -34.06 0.06 -11.15
N VAL A 192 -33.72 -1.22 -11.37
CA VAL A 192 -34.51 -2.07 -12.27
C VAL A 192 -35.73 -2.56 -11.49
N VAL A 193 -36.87 -1.88 -11.69
CA VAL A 193 -38.17 -2.38 -11.24
C VAL A 193 -38.51 -3.60 -12.10
N VAL A 194 -38.31 -4.80 -11.56
CA VAL A 194 -38.92 -6.01 -12.14
C VAL A 194 -40.37 -6.00 -11.69
N GLU A 195 -41.28 -5.55 -12.56
CA GLU A 195 -42.70 -5.84 -12.40
C GLU A 195 -42.89 -7.35 -12.45
N GLY A 196 -43.43 -7.91 -11.37
CA GLY A 196 -43.72 -9.33 -11.28
C GLY A 196 -44.83 -9.69 -12.26
N ALA A 197 -44.49 -10.27 -13.40
CA ALA A 197 -45.38 -11.14 -14.14
C ALA A 197 -45.13 -12.58 -13.66
N GLY A 198 -46.21 -13.23 -13.21
CA GLY A 198 -46.16 -14.54 -12.57
C GLY A 198 -45.59 -15.66 -13.43
N ALA A 199 -45.09 -16.68 -12.72
CA ALA A 199 -45.00 -18.07 -13.13
C ALA A 199 -44.49 -18.39 -14.56
N GLY A 200 -43.20 -18.69 -14.63
CA GLY A 200 -42.67 -19.74 -15.52
C GLY A 200 -42.37 -19.33 -16.96
N SER A 201 -41.10 -19.03 -17.25
CA SER A 201 -40.39 -19.66 -18.37
C SER A 201 -38.88 -19.44 -18.23
N GLU A 202 -38.15 -20.55 -18.25
CA GLU A 202 -36.77 -20.76 -18.72
C GLU A 202 -36.04 -19.52 -19.25
N ILE A 203 -34.91 -19.18 -18.62
CA ILE A 203 -33.92 -18.25 -19.18
C ILE A 203 -32.80 -19.10 -19.76
N ASP A 204 -32.81 -19.27 -21.09
CA ASP A 204 -31.69 -19.82 -21.84
C ASP A 204 -30.49 -18.88 -21.76
N LEU A 205 -29.41 -19.41 -21.18
CA LEU A 205 -28.09 -18.81 -21.07
C LEU A 205 -27.31 -19.03 -22.37
N GLU A 206 -27.73 -18.43 -23.48
CA GLU A 206 -26.89 -18.43 -24.68
C GLU A 206 -27.27 -17.32 -25.67
N LYS A 207 -26.46 -16.24 -25.67
CA LYS A 207 -25.85 -15.65 -26.88
C LYS A 207 -25.14 -14.35 -26.53
N GLY A 208 -23.81 -14.39 -26.63
CA GLY A 208 -23.05 -13.18 -26.89
C GLY A 208 -23.41 -12.62 -28.26
N GLN A 209 -23.50 -11.30 -28.37
CA GLN A 209 -23.19 -10.61 -29.61
C GLN A 209 -22.86 -9.14 -29.37
N HIS A 210 -21.64 -8.78 -29.77
CA HIS A 210 -21.21 -7.47 -30.25
C HIS A 210 -22.33 -6.71 -30.96
N ILE A 211 -22.47 -5.40 -30.73
CA ILE A 211 -22.60 -4.38 -31.80
C ILE A 211 -22.01 -3.04 -31.33
N ALA A 212 -21.10 -2.52 -32.17
CA ALA A 212 -20.62 -1.15 -32.43
C ALA A 212 -20.12 -0.26 -31.26
#